data_AF-A0A450TQA2-F1
#
_entry.id   AF-A0A450TQA2-F1
#
_cell.length_a   1.000
_cell.length_b   1.000
_cell.length_c   1.000
_cell.angle_alpha   90.00
_cell.angle_beta   90.00
_cell.angle_gamma   90.00
#
_symmetry.space_group_name_H-M   'P 1'
#
loop_
_entity.id
_entity.type
_entity.pdbx_description
1 polymer ?
#
loop_
_entity_poly.entity_id
_entity_poly.type
_entity_poly.pdbx_seq_one_letter_code
_entity_poly.pdbx_strand_id
1 'polypeptide(L)'
;MTDLTERKVIHSMRNHLPRLLRGDPVLSESILTVTREHFPTKVEVEDRFTRMLNELAREREAQTRKWEEQKAEDKRKWDEQNRKWEEQKAEDKRKWDEQNRKWDEQNRKWEEQKAEDKRKWDEQNRKWEESSRRFDEVHREIMAQSKKLDRSIGALGARWGLQAESAFRDAMAAILVESFGVEVVNVNEFDDAGEVFFGRPDQVELDVIIKNGLLIICELKSSVSKSDMYTFERKVRFYEKRHQRKASRMIVVSPMIDDRARPVGERLGIEMYPDSPNVPVTRPETR
;
A
#
# COMPACT_ATOMS: atom_id res chain seq x y z
N MET A 1 75.76 -15.01 85.58
CA MET A 1 74.93 -15.18 86.80
C MET A 1 73.87 -14.09 86.99
N THR A 2 73.97 -12.96 86.29
CA THR A 2 73.10 -11.76 86.42
C THR A 2 71.71 -11.87 85.75
N ASP A 3 71.60 -12.53 84.59
CA ASP A 3 70.30 -12.71 83.87
C ASP A 3 69.33 -13.66 84.62
N LEU A 4 69.87 -14.69 85.28
CA LEU A 4 69.11 -15.59 86.16
C LEU A 4 68.59 -14.88 87.42
N THR A 5 69.23 -13.79 87.84
CA THR A 5 68.80 -12.98 88.99
C THR A 5 67.72 -11.99 88.57
N GLU A 6 67.85 -11.34 87.42
CA GLU A 6 66.82 -10.44 86.87
C GLU A 6 65.51 -11.16 86.55
N ARG A 7 65.57 -12.34 85.92
CA ARG A 7 64.36 -13.15 85.67
C ARG A 7 63.70 -13.63 86.96
N LYS A 8 64.49 -13.95 87.99
CA LYS A 8 63.96 -14.28 89.32
C LYS A 8 63.31 -13.08 90.00
N VAL A 9 63.89 -11.90 89.87
CA VAL A 9 63.34 -10.63 90.39
C VAL A 9 62.04 -10.28 89.66
N ILE A 10 62.00 -10.38 88.34
CA ILE A 10 60.78 -10.12 87.54
C ILE A 10 59.69 -11.15 87.85
N HIS A 11 60.03 -12.44 87.99
CA HIS A 11 59.07 -13.48 88.36
C HIS A 11 58.54 -13.28 89.79
N SER A 12 59.41 -12.91 90.73
CA SER A 12 59.04 -12.57 92.11
C SER A 12 58.14 -11.33 92.15
N MET A 13 58.49 -10.26 91.44
CA MET A 13 57.65 -9.08 91.29
C MET A 13 56.30 -9.45 90.66
N ARG A 14 56.24 -10.26 89.61
CA ARG A 14 54.98 -10.66 88.97
C ARG A 14 54.03 -11.43 89.89
N ASN A 15 54.57 -12.25 90.80
CA ASN A 15 53.78 -13.05 91.75
C ASN A 15 53.42 -12.27 93.04
N HIS A 16 54.29 -11.37 93.50
CA HIS A 16 54.13 -10.66 94.78
C HIS A 16 53.53 -9.26 94.62
N LEU A 17 53.78 -8.56 93.51
CA LEU A 17 53.26 -7.21 93.25
C LEU A 17 51.71 -7.15 93.29
N PRO A 18 50.94 -8.11 92.73
CA PRO A 18 49.46 -8.10 92.86
C PRO A 18 48.95 -8.33 94.28
N ARG A 19 49.80 -8.87 95.18
CA ARG A 19 49.49 -9.04 96.61
C ARG A 19 49.88 -7.79 97.39
N LEU A 20 51.02 -7.18 97.08
CA LEU A 20 51.49 -5.92 97.67
C LEU A 20 50.58 -4.74 97.32
N LEU A 21 50.11 -4.65 96.07
CA LEU A 21 49.15 -3.64 95.63
C LEU A 21 47.78 -3.73 96.35
N ARG A 22 47.42 -4.89 96.91
CA ARG A 22 46.19 -5.09 97.69
C ARG A 22 46.36 -4.83 99.18
N GLY A 23 47.59 -4.89 99.70
CA GLY A 23 47.90 -4.75 101.13
C GLY A 23 48.53 -3.42 101.52
N ASP A 24 49.12 -2.68 100.57
CA ASP A 24 49.79 -1.39 100.80
C ASP A 24 49.14 -0.28 99.95
N PRO A 25 48.34 0.62 100.58
CA PRO A 25 47.70 1.74 99.92
C PRO A 25 48.68 2.73 99.28
N VAL A 26 49.84 2.97 99.90
CA VAL A 26 50.81 4.01 99.50
C VAL A 26 51.56 3.59 98.23
N LEU A 27 51.93 2.32 98.15
CA LEU A 27 52.56 1.75 96.96
C LEU A 27 51.59 1.72 95.76
N SER A 28 50.32 1.40 96.01
CA SER A 28 49.25 1.41 94.99
C SER A 28 49.03 2.83 94.43
N GLU A 29 48.99 3.83 95.31
CA GLU A 29 48.83 5.24 94.92
C GLU A 29 50.01 5.78 94.11
N SER A 30 51.25 5.41 94.48
CA SER A 30 52.45 5.81 93.75
C SER A 30 52.47 5.25 92.32
N ILE A 31 52.09 3.97 92.15
CA ILE A 31 52.01 3.32 90.82
C ILE A 31 50.85 3.90 89.99
N LEU A 32 49.71 4.20 90.62
CA LEU A 32 48.58 4.88 89.97
C LEU A 32 48.96 6.28 89.49
N THR A 33 49.82 7.00 90.21
CA THR A 33 50.29 8.34 89.83
C THR A 33 51.13 8.29 88.55
N VAL A 34 52.11 7.40 88.48
CA VAL A 34 52.97 7.22 87.29
C VAL A 34 52.18 6.71 86.07
N THR A 35 51.20 5.83 86.28
CA THR A 35 50.36 5.31 85.19
C THR A 35 49.37 6.34 84.67
N ARG A 36 48.86 7.26 85.50
CA ARG A 36 48.00 8.38 85.08
C ARG A 36 48.68 9.40 84.17
N GLU A 37 50.02 9.50 84.19
CA GLU A 37 50.76 10.36 83.25
C GLU A 37 50.71 9.83 81.81
N HIS A 38 50.56 8.52 81.64
CA HIS A 38 50.65 7.85 80.33
C HIS A 38 49.31 7.26 79.86
N PHE A 39 48.35 7.05 80.77
CA PHE A 39 47.05 6.46 80.47
C PHE A 39 45.91 7.30 81.08
N PRO A 40 44.84 7.56 80.31
CA PRO A 40 43.68 8.26 80.86
C PRO A 40 43.04 7.43 81.97
N THR A 41 42.48 8.10 82.96
CA THR A 41 41.72 7.46 84.02
C THR A 41 40.50 6.73 83.46
N LYS A 42 40.01 5.71 84.17
CA LYS A 42 38.79 4.99 83.79
C LYS A 42 37.61 5.94 83.53
N VAL A 43 37.49 7.01 84.32
CA VAL A 43 36.44 8.03 84.19
C VAL A 43 36.61 8.85 82.90
N GLU A 44 37.82 9.25 82.54
CA GLU A 44 38.07 9.98 81.28
C GLU A 44 37.85 9.10 80.05
N VAL A 45 38.18 7.81 80.15
CA VAL A 45 37.88 6.82 79.11
C VAL A 45 36.36 6.64 78.96
N GLU A 46 35.64 6.45 80.07
CA GLU A 46 34.17 6.34 80.06
C GLU A 46 33.47 7.61 79.54
N ASP A 47 33.95 8.82 79.86
CA ASP A 47 33.40 10.08 79.32
C ASP A 47 33.63 10.19 77.80
N ARG A 48 34.85 9.88 77.33
CA ARG A 48 35.16 9.88 75.88
C ARG A 48 34.34 8.84 75.12
N PHE A 49 34.21 7.63 75.67
CA PHE A 49 33.36 6.59 75.08
C PHE A 49 31.89 6.99 75.08
N THR A 50 31.39 7.57 76.16
CA THR A 50 29.99 8.05 76.24
C THR A 50 29.73 9.15 75.22
N ARG A 51 30.66 10.10 75.06
CA ARG A 51 30.56 11.16 74.04
C ARG A 51 30.54 10.58 72.62
N MET A 52 31.44 9.65 72.32
CA MET A 52 31.52 8.99 71.03
C MET A 52 30.26 8.17 70.71
N LEU A 53 29.72 7.43 71.69
CA LEU A 53 28.47 6.67 71.53
C LEU A 53 27.27 7.59 71.31
N ASN A 54 27.21 8.74 72.00
CA ASN A 54 26.17 9.75 71.79
C ASN A 54 26.28 10.42 70.41
N GLU A 55 27.50 10.69 69.94
CA GLU A 55 27.73 11.19 68.58
C GLU A 55 27.29 10.16 67.52
N LEU A 56 27.68 8.89 67.67
CA LEU A 56 27.23 7.79 66.82
C LEU A 56 25.70 7.63 66.82
N ALA A 57 25.06 7.77 67.98
CA ALA A 57 23.61 7.72 68.09
C ALA A 57 22.95 8.86 67.31
N ARG A 58 23.45 10.10 67.48
CA ARG A 58 22.97 11.28 66.74
C ARG A 58 23.19 11.16 65.24
N GLU A 59 24.35 10.66 64.82
CA GLU A 59 24.63 10.40 63.41
C GLU A 59 23.69 9.36 62.83
N ARG A 60 23.43 8.27 63.55
CA ARG A 60 22.51 7.22 63.10
C ARG A 60 21.07 7.73 63.01
N GLU A 61 20.63 8.56 63.96
CA GLU A 61 19.33 9.23 63.89
C GLU A 61 19.24 10.19 62.70
N ALA A 62 20.27 10.99 62.47
CA ALA A 62 20.33 11.91 61.33
C ALA A 62 20.35 11.16 59.99
N GLN A 63 21.09 10.05 59.89
CA GLN A 63 21.10 9.17 58.72
C GLN A 63 19.74 8.52 58.49
N THR A 64 19.09 8.02 59.56
CA THR A 64 17.76 7.44 59.47
C THR A 64 16.74 8.46 58.98
N ARG A 65 16.77 9.69 59.50
CA ARG A 65 15.87 10.77 59.05
C ARG A 65 16.09 11.11 57.58
N LYS A 66 17.34 11.29 57.14
CA LYS A 66 17.67 11.54 55.73
C LYS A 66 17.20 10.41 54.83
N TRP A 67 17.37 9.16 55.27
CA TRP A 67 16.91 7.98 54.55
C TRP A 67 15.38 7.94 54.44
N GLU A 68 14.66 8.25 55.52
CA GLU A 68 13.20 8.32 55.54
C GLU A 68 12.67 9.44 54.63
N GLU A 69 13.28 10.63 54.68
CA GLU A 69 12.97 11.75 53.80
C GLU A 69 13.19 11.40 52.33
N GLN A 70 14.35 10.81 52.01
CA GLN A 70 14.68 10.39 50.65
C GLN A 70 13.69 9.33 50.15
N LYS A 71 13.36 8.34 50.98
CA LYS A 71 12.38 7.30 50.63
C LYS A 71 10.98 7.89 50.42
N ALA A 72 10.59 8.90 51.19
CA ALA A 72 9.33 9.60 51.01
C ALA A 72 9.32 10.43 49.71
N GLU A 73 10.42 11.10 49.37
CA GLU A 73 10.56 11.79 48.09
C GLU A 73 10.52 10.83 46.89
N ASP A 74 11.25 9.72 46.96
CA ASP A 74 11.26 8.72 45.90
C ASP A 74 9.88 8.12 45.71
N LYS A 75 9.16 7.86 46.81
CA LYS A 75 7.76 7.41 46.74
C LYS A 75 6.88 8.45 46.04
N ARG A 76 7.01 9.75 46.37
CA ARG A 76 6.25 10.82 45.72
C ARG A 76 6.55 10.91 44.23
N LYS A 77 7.83 10.84 43.84
CA LYS A 77 8.25 10.84 42.44
C LYS A 77 7.69 9.62 41.70
N TRP A 78 7.72 8.46 42.35
CA TRP A 78 7.17 7.23 41.78
C TRP A 78 5.65 7.33 41.59
N ASP A 79 4.91 7.83 42.59
CA ASP A 79 3.46 8.04 42.50
C ASP A 79 3.10 9.05 41.40
N GLU A 80 3.87 10.14 41.26
CA GLU A 80 3.66 11.13 40.20
C GLU A 80 3.94 10.55 38.80
N GLN A 81 5.04 9.79 38.65
CA GLN A 81 5.36 9.10 37.40
C GLN A 81 4.29 8.07 37.04
N ASN A 82 3.80 7.32 38.02
CA ASN A 82 2.75 6.33 37.82
C ASN A 82 1.44 7.02 37.38
N ARG A 83 1.09 8.17 37.96
CA ARG A 83 -0.08 8.95 37.54
C ARG A 83 0.05 9.44 36.09
N LYS A 84 1.20 9.99 35.72
CA LYS A 84 1.47 10.42 34.33
C LYS A 84 1.38 9.25 33.35
N TRP A 85 1.90 8.09 33.74
CA TRP A 85 1.80 6.85 32.95
C TRP A 85 0.36 6.39 32.75
N GLU A 86 -0.47 6.42 33.80
CA GLU A 86 -1.89 6.07 33.72
C GLU A 86 -2.68 7.07 32.87
N GLU A 87 -2.42 8.37 33.01
CA GLU A 87 -3.00 9.42 32.17
C GLU A 87 -2.64 9.22 30.69
N GLN A 88 -1.36 8.96 30.40
CA GLN A 88 -0.89 8.70 29.03
C GLN A 88 -1.53 7.44 28.44
N LYS A 89 -1.59 6.34 29.20
CA LYS A 89 -2.28 5.12 28.75
C LYS A 89 -3.76 5.36 28.47
N ALA A 90 -4.43 6.17 29.29
CA ALA A 90 -5.83 6.50 29.08
C ALA A 90 -6.03 7.35 27.81
N GLU A 91 -5.14 8.30 27.54
CA GLU A 91 -5.15 9.08 26.30
C GLU A 91 -4.87 8.20 25.07
N ASP A 92 -3.86 7.35 25.14
CA ASP A 92 -3.52 6.44 24.04
C ASP A 92 -4.66 5.47 23.76
N LYS A 93 -5.33 4.96 24.80
CA LYS A 93 -6.53 4.15 24.65
C LYS A 93 -7.66 4.92 23.95
N ARG A 94 -7.90 6.19 24.33
CA ARG A 94 -8.91 7.03 23.67
C ARG A 94 -8.58 7.28 22.20
N LYS A 95 -7.32 7.59 21.88
CA LYS A 95 -6.86 7.78 20.50
C LYS A 95 -7.01 6.49 19.69
N TRP A 96 -6.68 5.36 20.28
CA TRP A 96 -6.84 4.06 19.66
C TRP A 96 -8.32 3.74 19.38
N ASP A 97 -9.21 3.96 20.35
CA ASP A 97 -10.66 3.78 20.18
C ASP A 97 -11.23 4.71 19.09
N GLU A 98 -10.78 5.97 19.02
CA GLU A 98 -11.20 6.91 17.98
C GLU A 98 -10.70 6.50 16.59
N GLN A 99 -9.44 6.07 16.48
CA GLN A 99 -8.88 5.54 15.24
C GLN A 99 -9.64 4.29 14.78
N ASN A 100 -9.95 3.39 15.71
CA ASN A 100 -10.68 2.16 15.39
C ASN A 100 -12.09 2.48 14.88
N ARG A 101 -12.80 3.45 15.49
CA ARG A 101 -14.10 3.93 14.99
C ARG A 101 -14.02 4.54 13.59
N LYS A 102 -12.98 5.34 13.31
CA LYS A 102 -12.77 5.91 11.97
C LYS A 102 -12.52 4.81 10.95
N TRP A 103 -11.74 3.80 11.33
CA TRP A 103 -11.47 2.64 10.49
C TRP A 103 -12.74 1.84 10.20
N ASP A 104 -13.56 1.57 11.22
CA ASP A 104 -14.86 0.89 11.05
C ASP A 104 -15.81 1.68 10.13
N GLU A 105 -15.87 3.01 10.27
CA GLU A 105 -16.72 3.85 9.42
C GLU A 105 -16.22 3.86 7.96
N GLN A 106 -14.90 3.94 7.75
CA GLN A 106 -14.29 3.83 6.42
C GLN A 106 -14.55 2.47 5.80
N ASN A 107 -14.42 1.40 6.59
CA ASN A 107 -14.66 0.05 6.13
C ASN A 107 -16.13 -0.14 5.74
N ARG A 108 -17.08 0.43 6.49
CA ARG A 108 -18.50 0.42 6.14
C ARG A 108 -18.78 1.16 4.82
N LYS A 109 -18.18 2.35 4.62
CA LYS A 109 -18.31 3.10 3.36
C LYS A 109 -17.74 2.32 2.18
N TRP A 110 -16.60 1.65 2.37
CA TRP A 110 -16.00 0.77 1.37
C TRP A 110 -16.90 -0.40 1.01
N GLU A 111 -17.50 -1.08 1.99
CA GLU A 111 -18.45 -2.18 1.75
C GLU A 111 -19.73 -1.70 1.04
N GLU A 112 -20.28 -0.55 1.44
CA GLU A 112 -21.44 0.08 0.78
C GLU A 112 -21.11 0.42 -0.69
N GLN A 113 -19.96 1.05 -0.95
CA GLN A 113 -19.51 1.39 -2.30
C GLN A 113 -19.30 0.13 -3.15
N LYS A 114 -18.65 -0.90 -2.60
CA LYS A 114 -18.41 -2.17 -3.30
C LYS A 114 -19.73 -2.88 -3.64
N ALA A 115 -20.72 -2.81 -2.75
CA ALA A 115 -22.05 -3.35 -3.01
C ALA A 115 -22.78 -2.56 -4.12
N GLU A 116 -22.66 -1.23 -4.14
CA GLU A 116 -23.21 -0.39 -5.20
C GLU A 116 -22.53 -0.67 -6.56
N ASP A 117 -21.20 -0.76 -6.57
CA ASP A 117 -20.43 -1.09 -7.77
C ASP A 117 -20.80 -2.47 -8.30
N LYS A 118 -20.98 -3.45 -7.41
CA LYS A 118 -21.47 -4.79 -7.79
C LYS A 118 -22.86 -4.71 -8.43
N ARG A 119 -23.79 -3.93 -7.88
CA ARG A 119 -25.14 -3.75 -8.46
C ARG A 119 -25.08 -3.09 -9.83
N LYS A 120 -24.26 -2.04 -9.99
CA LYS A 120 -24.03 -1.39 -11.28
C LYS A 120 -23.44 -2.36 -12.29
N TRP A 121 -22.48 -3.18 -11.87
CA TRP A 121 -21.87 -4.20 -12.72
C TRP A 121 -22.89 -5.26 -13.15
N ASP A 122 -23.72 -5.77 -12.23
CA ASP A 122 -24.78 -6.74 -12.54
C ASP A 122 -25.81 -6.14 -13.51
N GLU A 123 -26.21 -4.88 -13.33
CA GLU A 123 -27.14 -4.19 -14.24
C GLU A 123 -26.52 -3.98 -15.62
N GLN A 124 -25.26 -3.55 -15.69
CA GLN A 124 -24.51 -3.41 -16.94
C GLN A 124 -24.37 -4.75 -17.65
N ASN A 125 -24.05 -5.82 -16.92
CA ASN A 125 -23.94 -7.16 -17.49
C ASN A 125 -25.28 -7.65 -18.04
N ARG A 126 -26.41 -7.36 -17.36
CA ARG A 126 -27.75 -7.67 -17.88
C ARG A 126 -28.09 -6.89 -19.15
N LYS A 127 -27.76 -5.59 -19.20
CA LYS A 127 -27.93 -4.77 -20.41
C LYS A 127 -27.07 -5.30 -21.55
N TRP A 128 -25.85 -5.72 -21.25
CA TRP A 128 -24.95 -6.35 -22.22
C TRP A 128 -25.52 -7.66 -22.77
N GLU A 129 -26.03 -8.54 -21.90
CA GLU A 129 -26.69 -9.79 -22.32
C GLU A 129 -27.93 -9.54 -23.19
N GLU A 130 -28.77 -8.56 -22.83
CA GLU A 130 -29.93 -8.19 -23.62
C GLU A 130 -29.53 -7.60 -24.98
N SER A 131 -28.55 -6.70 -25.00
CA SER A 131 -28.01 -6.14 -26.24
C SER A 131 -27.38 -7.21 -27.13
N SER A 132 -26.66 -8.18 -26.55
CA SER A 132 -26.07 -9.30 -27.28
C SER A 132 -27.16 -10.17 -27.92
N ARG A 133 -28.27 -10.42 -27.21
CA ARG A 133 -29.41 -11.17 -27.79
C ARG A 133 -30.08 -10.41 -28.94
N ARG A 134 -30.29 -9.10 -28.78
CA ARG A 134 -30.83 -8.24 -29.84
C ARG A 134 -29.89 -8.24 -31.06
N PHE A 135 -28.58 -8.17 -30.83
CA PHE A 135 -27.58 -8.28 -31.88
C PHE A 135 -27.68 -9.63 -32.61
N ASP A 136 -27.78 -10.75 -31.89
CA ASP A 136 -27.92 -12.08 -32.49
C ASP A 136 -29.22 -12.24 -33.30
N GLU A 137 -30.29 -11.56 -32.90
CA GLU A 137 -31.57 -11.54 -33.62
C GLU A 137 -31.48 -10.72 -34.91
N VAL A 138 -31.00 -9.47 -34.82
CA VAL A 138 -30.77 -8.61 -35.99
C VAL A 138 -29.80 -9.27 -36.97
N HIS A 139 -28.72 -9.87 -36.47
CA HIS A 139 -27.77 -10.60 -37.30
C HIS A 139 -28.44 -11.77 -38.04
N ARG A 140 -29.29 -12.54 -37.35
CA ARG A 140 -30.08 -13.61 -37.99
C ARG A 140 -31.04 -13.09 -39.05
N GLU A 141 -31.70 -11.96 -38.82
CA GLU A 141 -32.60 -11.34 -39.80
C GLU A 141 -31.84 -10.85 -41.04
N ILE A 142 -30.71 -10.16 -40.85
CA ILE A 142 -29.83 -9.72 -41.95
C ILE A 142 -29.37 -10.93 -42.77
N MET A 143 -28.89 -11.99 -42.11
CA MET A 143 -28.45 -13.21 -42.80
C MET A 143 -29.59 -13.93 -43.53
N ALA A 144 -30.79 -13.96 -42.94
CA ALA A 144 -31.97 -14.55 -43.59
C ALA A 144 -32.43 -13.73 -44.82
N GLN A 145 -32.32 -12.41 -44.76
CA GLN A 145 -32.58 -11.53 -45.91
C GLN A 145 -31.50 -11.71 -47.00
N SER A 146 -30.22 -11.75 -46.63
CA SER A 146 -29.11 -12.02 -47.55
C SER A 146 -29.29 -13.34 -48.30
N LYS A 147 -29.64 -14.42 -47.59
CA LYS A 147 -29.88 -15.75 -48.18
C LYS A 147 -31.09 -15.80 -49.13
N LYS A 148 -32.10 -14.95 -48.91
CA LYS A 148 -33.23 -14.79 -49.84
C LYS A 148 -32.81 -14.02 -51.10
N LEU A 149 -31.94 -13.03 -50.96
CA LEU A 149 -31.46 -12.18 -52.04
C LEU A 149 -30.44 -12.90 -52.93
N ASP A 150 -29.57 -13.75 -52.37
CA ASP A 150 -28.67 -14.65 -53.11
C ASP A 150 -29.42 -15.64 -54.01
N ARG A 151 -30.62 -16.07 -53.62
CA ARG A 151 -31.47 -16.95 -54.45
C ARG A 151 -32.16 -16.22 -55.59
N SER A 152 -32.29 -14.89 -55.51
CA SER A 152 -33.02 -14.09 -56.49
C SER A 152 -32.10 -13.35 -57.46
N ILE A 153 -30.80 -13.25 -57.19
CA ILE A 153 -29.88 -12.41 -57.98
C ILE A 153 -28.66 -13.21 -58.43
N GLY A 154 -28.87 -14.08 -59.42
CA GLY A 154 -27.81 -14.47 -60.33
C GLY A 154 -27.54 -13.31 -61.29
N ALA A 155 -26.31 -12.77 -61.27
CA ALA A 155 -25.74 -11.81 -62.24
C ALA A 155 -25.77 -10.29 -61.95
N LEU A 156 -26.13 -9.80 -60.74
CA LEU A 156 -25.99 -8.36 -60.37
C LEU A 156 -25.09 -8.11 -59.13
N GLY A 157 -24.06 -8.94 -58.93
CA GLY A 157 -23.16 -8.86 -57.76
C GLY A 157 -22.36 -7.55 -57.62
N ALA A 158 -22.22 -6.75 -58.68
CA ALA A 158 -21.44 -5.49 -58.63
C ALA A 158 -22.23 -4.28 -58.12
N ARG A 159 -23.57 -4.30 -58.19
CA ARG A 159 -24.43 -3.18 -57.75
C ARG A 159 -24.97 -3.32 -56.32
N TRP A 160 -24.94 -4.53 -55.77
CA TRP A 160 -25.36 -4.81 -54.40
C TRP A 160 -24.34 -4.34 -53.35
N GLY A 161 -23.05 -4.29 -53.72
CA GLY A 161 -21.95 -3.98 -52.80
C GLY A 161 -22.13 -2.65 -52.06
N LEU A 162 -22.51 -1.57 -52.75
CA LEU A 162 -22.61 -0.24 -52.14
C LEU A 162 -23.88 -0.05 -51.29
N GLN A 163 -25.04 -0.54 -51.74
CA GLN A 163 -26.31 -0.37 -51.03
C GLN A 163 -26.42 -1.30 -49.81
N ALA A 164 -25.83 -2.50 -49.87
CA ALA A 164 -25.78 -3.39 -48.72
C ALA A 164 -24.79 -2.91 -47.67
N GLU A 165 -23.66 -2.36 -48.09
CA GLU A 165 -22.65 -1.82 -47.18
C GLU A 165 -23.14 -0.55 -46.47
N SER A 166 -23.83 0.36 -47.17
CA SER A 166 -24.45 1.54 -46.54
C SER A 166 -25.54 1.13 -45.55
N ALA A 167 -26.42 0.20 -45.92
CA ALA A 167 -27.48 -0.28 -45.02
C ALA A 167 -26.91 -1.04 -43.81
N PHE A 168 -25.87 -1.85 -44.01
CA PHE A 168 -25.18 -2.56 -42.93
C PHE A 168 -24.48 -1.57 -41.98
N ARG A 169 -23.80 -0.57 -42.54
CA ARG A 169 -23.16 0.51 -41.79
C ARG A 169 -24.16 1.31 -40.97
N ASP A 170 -25.28 1.72 -41.55
CA ASP A 170 -26.33 2.47 -40.87
C ASP A 170 -26.94 1.64 -39.73
N ALA A 171 -27.22 0.35 -39.99
CA ALA A 171 -27.71 -0.57 -38.96
C ALA A 171 -26.68 -0.75 -37.82
N MET A 172 -25.40 -0.95 -38.16
CA MET A 172 -24.34 -1.12 -37.17
C MET A 172 -24.12 0.18 -36.37
N ALA A 173 -24.16 1.34 -37.03
CA ALA A 173 -24.05 2.64 -36.38
C ALA A 173 -25.22 2.86 -35.40
N ALA A 174 -26.46 2.58 -35.82
CA ALA A 174 -27.64 2.72 -34.97
C ALA A 174 -27.53 1.82 -33.72
N ILE A 175 -27.15 0.55 -33.88
CA ILE A 175 -26.95 -0.38 -32.77
C ILE A 175 -25.86 0.13 -31.83
N LEU A 176 -24.74 0.59 -32.36
CA LEU A 176 -23.62 1.07 -31.56
C LEU A 176 -24.00 2.31 -30.75
N VAL A 177 -24.65 3.29 -31.37
CA VAL A 177 -25.11 4.52 -30.71
C VAL A 177 -26.17 4.21 -29.65
N GLU A 178 -27.21 3.46 -29.98
CA GLU A 178 -28.33 3.19 -29.07
C GLU A 178 -27.97 2.25 -27.90
N SER A 179 -27.19 1.20 -28.16
CA SER A 179 -26.88 0.20 -27.15
C SER A 179 -25.65 0.52 -26.29
N PHE A 180 -24.66 1.24 -26.83
CA PHE A 180 -23.36 1.46 -26.17
C PHE A 180 -23.05 2.93 -25.91
N GLY A 181 -23.91 3.86 -26.35
CA GLY A 181 -23.74 5.30 -26.12
C GLY A 181 -22.46 5.87 -26.75
N VAL A 182 -21.96 5.23 -27.80
CA VAL A 182 -20.75 5.66 -28.53
C VAL A 182 -21.11 6.58 -29.67
N GLU A 183 -20.23 7.53 -29.98
CA GLU A 183 -20.37 8.36 -31.16
C GLU A 183 -19.83 7.59 -32.37
N VAL A 184 -20.68 7.38 -33.38
CA VAL A 184 -20.31 6.79 -34.67
C VAL A 184 -20.30 7.88 -35.74
N VAL A 185 -19.16 8.05 -36.42
CA VAL A 185 -19.00 9.05 -37.48
C VAL A 185 -18.52 8.36 -38.76
N ASN A 186 -19.15 8.71 -39.88
CA ASN A 186 -18.62 8.44 -41.21
C ASN A 186 -17.77 9.64 -41.65
N VAL A 187 -16.51 9.39 -42.03
CA VAL A 187 -15.60 10.47 -42.43
C VAL A 187 -15.42 10.44 -43.92
N ASN A 188 -15.63 11.60 -44.52
CA ASN A 188 -15.43 11.82 -45.93
C ASN A 188 -14.67 13.13 -46.12
N GLU A 189 -13.40 13.02 -46.49
CA GLU A 189 -12.46 14.13 -46.53
C GLU A 189 -11.64 14.15 -47.81
N PHE A 190 -11.32 15.32 -48.32
CA PHE A 190 -10.46 15.45 -49.49
C PHE A 190 -8.98 15.50 -49.09
N ASP A 191 -8.13 14.76 -49.81
CA ASP A 191 -6.67 14.73 -49.67
C ASP A 191 -6.02 15.47 -50.84
N ASP A 192 -5.80 16.78 -50.69
CA ASP A 192 -5.23 17.63 -51.75
C ASP A 192 -3.77 17.27 -52.10
N ALA A 193 -3.03 16.66 -51.17
CA ALA A 193 -1.63 16.31 -51.36
C ALA A 193 -1.44 14.90 -51.96
N GLY A 194 -2.51 14.10 -52.01
CA GLY A 194 -2.47 12.72 -52.44
C GLY A 194 -1.61 11.82 -51.53
N GLU A 195 -1.54 12.12 -50.24
CA GLU A 195 -0.82 11.30 -49.26
C GLU A 195 -1.30 9.84 -49.25
N VAL A 196 -2.60 9.61 -49.47
CA VAL A 196 -3.22 8.28 -49.49
C VAL A 196 -3.02 7.58 -50.83
N PHE A 197 -3.11 8.30 -51.95
CA PHE A 197 -3.12 7.73 -53.30
C PHE A 197 -1.87 8.08 -54.13
N PHE A 198 -0.71 8.20 -53.47
CA PHE A 198 0.60 8.40 -54.09
C PHE A 198 0.72 9.65 -54.97
N GLY A 199 0.40 10.81 -54.40
CA GLY A 199 0.47 12.12 -55.06
C GLY A 199 -0.71 12.46 -55.95
N ARG A 200 -1.79 11.66 -55.89
CA ARG A 200 -3.05 11.94 -56.58
C ARG A 200 -4.08 12.49 -55.60
N PRO A 201 -4.57 13.72 -55.81
CA PRO A 201 -5.65 14.25 -55.00
C PRO A 201 -6.92 13.43 -55.20
N ASP A 202 -7.53 12.99 -54.10
CA ASP A 202 -8.75 12.19 -54.15
C ASP A 202 -9.53 12.27 -52.83
N GLN A 203 -10.75 11.75 -52.85
CA GLN A 203 -11.61 11.62 -51.70
C GLN A 203 -11.19 10.44 -50.83
N VAL A 204 -10.98 10.71 -49.55
CA VAL A 204 -10.63 9.74 -48.51
C VAL A 204 -11.88 9.47 -47.68
N GLU A 205 -12.46 8.30 -47.88
CA GLU A 205 -13.61 7.81 -47.13
C GLU A 205 -13.17 6.79 -46.09
N LEU A 206 -13.65 6.95 -44.86
CA LEU A 206 -13.47 6.02 -43.74
C LEU A 206 -14.83 5.69 -43.15
N ASP A 207 -15.10 4.39 -42.98
CA ASP A 207 -16.49 3.96 -42.85
C ASP A 207 -17.11 4.26 -41.51
N VAL A 208 -16.51 3.72 -40.45
CA VAL A 208 -17.05 3.83 -39.09
C VAL A 208 -15.94 4.19 -38.13
N ILE A 209 -16.09 5.35 -37.50
CA ILE A 209 -15.26 5.83 -36.41
C ILE A 209 -16.06 5.84 -35.11
N ILE A 210 -15.57 5.10 -34.11
CA ILE A 210 -16.21 5.02 -32.78
C ILE A 210 -15.42 5.89 -31.80
N LYS A 211 -16.11 6.73 -31.00
CA LYS A 211 -15.48 7.69 -30.07
C LYS A 211 -16.14 7.65 -28.69
N ASN A 212 -15.32 7.34 -27.67
CA ASN A 212 -15.54 7.50 -26.22
C ASN A 212 -14.24 7.11 -25.48
N GLY A 213 -13.18 7.92 -25.62
CA GLY A 213 -11.84 7.62 -25.10
C GLY A 213 -11.02 6.63 -25.97
N LEU A 214 -11.69 5.68 -26.62
CA LEU A 214 -11.10 4.77 -27.61
C LEU A 214 -11.47 5.25 -29.02
N LEU A 215 -10.48 5.36 -29.92
CA LEU A 215 -10.70 5.71 -31.34
C LEU A 215 -10.56 4.43 -32.18
N ILE A 216 -11.67 3.84 -32.61
CA ILE A 216 -11.66 2.68 -33.51
C ILE A 216 -12.02 3.14 -34.91
N ILE A 217 -11.21 2.77 -35.90
CA ILE A 217 -11.50 3.04 -37.32
C ILE A 217 -11.71 1.70 -38.01
N CYS A 218 -12.84 1.58 -38.72
CA CYS A 218 -13.23 0.36 -39.43
C CYS A 218 -13.39 0.63 -40.93
N GLU A 219 -12.97 -0.33 -41.76
CA GLU A 219 -13.34 -0.43 -43.18
C GLU A 219 -14.21 -1.68 -43.40
N LEU A 220 -15.32 -1.49 -44.10
CA LEU A 220 -16.25 -2.53 -44.50
C LEU A 220 -16.08 -2.75 -46.00
N LYS A 221 -15.85 -4.00 -46.42
CA LYS A 221 -15.72 -4.28 -47.85
C LYS A 221 -16.23 -5.67 -48.15
N SER A 222 -16.83 -5.88 -49.31
CA SER A 222 -17.29 -7.20 -49.75
C SER A 222 -16.13 -8.15 -50.11
N SER A 223 -14.97 -7.60 -50.46
CA SER A 223 -13.73 -8.35 -50.70
C SER A 223 -12.52 -7.45 -50.47
N VAL A 224 -11.47 -7.97 -49.84
CA VAL A 224 -10.27 -7.22 -49.47
C VAL A 224 -9.03 -7.88 -50.07
N SER A 225 -8.33 -7.11 -50.90
CA SER A 225 -7.06 -7.48 -51.51
C SER A 225 -5.86 -7.04 -50.64
N LYS A 226 -4.67 -7.49 -51.03
CA LYS A 226 -3.41 -7.04 -50.42
C LYS A 226 -3.21 -5.52 -50.51
N SER A 227 -3.58 -4.91 -51.64
CA SER A 227 -3.47 -3.46 -51.83
C SER A 227 -4.44 -2.69 -50.95
N ASP A 228 -5.64 -3.22 -50.74
CA ASP A 228 -6.66 -2.58 -49.91
C ASP A 228 -6.19 -2.42 -48.47
N MET A 229 -5.47 -3.40 -47.91
CA MET A 229 -4.90 -3.29 -46.56
C MET A 229 -3.93 -2.11 -46.41
N TYR A 230 -3.05 -1.91 -47.40
CA TYR A 230 -2.13 -0.77 -47.36
C TYR A 230 -2.85 0.55 -47.62
N THR A 231 -3.86 0.56 -48.49
CA THR A 231 -4.67 1.76 -48.72
C THR A 231 -5.41 2.13 -47.44
N PHE A 232 -6.03 1.18 -46.76
CA PHE A 232 -6.70 1.41 -45.49
C PHE A 232 -5.75 1.97 -44.43
N GLU A 233 -4.56 1.38 -44.28
CA GLU A 233 -3.57 1.91 -43.34
C GLU A 233 -3.18 3.36 -43.67
N ARG A 234 -2.96 3.70 -44.94
CA ARG A 234 -2.69 5.08 -45.34
C ARG A 234 -3.86 6.03 -45.06
N LYS A 235 -5.10 5.61 -45.30
CA LYS A 235 -6.30 6.38 -44.93
C LYS A 235 -6.32 6.67 -43.42
N VAL A 236 -6.03 5.66 -42.60
CA VAL A 236 -5.93 5.83 -41.14
C VAL A 236 -4.82 6.83 -40.79
N ARG A 237 -3.61 6.68 -41.35
CA ARG A 237 -2.50 7.61 -41.06
C ARG A 237 -2.80 9.05 -41.48
N PHE A 238 -3.47 9.23 -42.62
CA PHE A 238 -3.95 10.53 -43.07
C PHE A 238 -4.90 11.15 -42.03
N TYR A 239 -5.89 10.39 -41.57
CA TYR A 239 -6.81 10.83 -40.53
C TYR A 239 -6.07 11.16 -39.22
N GLU A 240 -5.16 10.30 -38.76
CA GLU A 240 -4.40 10.52 -37.53
C GLU A 240 -3.58 11.81 -37.57
N LYS A 241 -2.96 12.09 -38.71
CA LYS A 241 -2.14 13.29 -38.94
C LYS A 241 -3.01 14.54 -38.96
N ARG A 242 -4.12 14.52 -39.70
CA ARG A 242 -5.01 15.68 -39.85
C ARG A 242 -5.72 16.04 -38.55
N HIS A 243 -6.17 15.04 -37.81
CA HIS A 243 -6.96 15.23 -36.57
C HIS A 243 -6.13 15.20 -35.30
N GLN A 244 -4.80 14.98 -35.41
CA GLN A 244 -3.87 14.86 -34.27
C GLN A 244 -4.32 13.83 -33.22
N ARG A 245 -4.92 12.72 -33.67
CA ARG A 245 -5.43 11.65 -32.79
C ARG A 245 -5.04 10.28 -33.35
N LYS A 246 -4.44 9.43 -32.52
CA LYS A 246 -4.05 8.08 -32.91
C LYS A 246 -5.20 7.10 -32.82
N ALA A 247 -5.39 6.28 -33.85
CA ALA A 247 -6.34 5.19 -33.83
C ALA A 247 -5.88 4.15 -32.81
N SER A 248 -6.76 3.79 -31.90
CA SER A 248 -6.50 2.75 -30.90
C SER A 248 -6.58 1.36 -31.50
N ARG A 249 -7.50 1.17 -32.47
CA ARG A 249 -7.71 -0.08 -33.20
C ARG A 249 -8.04 0.21 -34.66
N MET A 250 -7.52 -0.61 -35.56
CA MET A 250 -7.82 -0.59 -36.99
C MET A 250 -8.49 -1.91 -37.35
N ILE A 251 -9.71 -1.86 -37.87
CA ILE A 251 -10.52 -3.05 -38.11
C ILE A 251 -10.91 -3.14 -39.59
N VAL A 252 -10.80 -4.32 -40.17
CA VAL A 252 -11.34 -4.64 -41.49
C VAL A 252 -12.34 -5.78 -41.34
N VAL A 253 -13.57 -5.54 -41.77
CA VAL A 253 -14.63 -6.55 -41.78
C VAL A 253 -14.98 -6.83 -43.24
N SER A 254 -14.78 -8.08 -43.67
CA SER A 254 -15.06 -8.49 -45.03
C SER A 254 -15.36 -9.97 -45.10
N PRO A 255 -16.40 -10.42 -45.82
CA PRO A 255 -16.65 -11.83 -45.98
C PRO A 255 -15.53 -12.54 -46.75
N MET A 256 -14.79 -11.81 -47.60
CA MET A 256 -13.72 -12.36 -48.43
C MET A 256 -12.43 -11.56 -48.20
N ILE A 257 -11.42 -12.20 -47.61
CA ILE A 257 -10.08 -11.61 -47.45
C ILE A 257 -9.10 -12.50 -48.21
N ASP A 258 -8.41 -11.94 -49.19
CA ASP A 258 -7.36 -12.63 -49.95
C ASP A 258 -6.29 -13.17 -48.97
N ASP A 259 -5.85 -14.41 -49.18
CA ASP A 259 -4.82 -15.03 -48.34
C ASP A 259 -3.51 -14.22 -48.30
N ARG A 260 -3.22 -13.43 -49.35
CA ARG A 260 -2.07 -12.51 -49.39
C ARG A 260 -2.30 -11.23 -48.59
N ALA A 261 -3.55 -10.88 -48.28
CA ALA A 261 -3.90 -9.73 -47.47
C ALA A 261 -3.78 -10.01 -45.97
N ARG A 262 -4.03 -11.25 -45.51
CA ARG A 262 -3.98 -11.62 -44.09
C ARG A 262 -2.64 -11.31 -43.43
N PRO A 263 -1.48 -11.76 -43.98
CA PRO A 263 -0.18 -11.46 -43.36
C PRO A 263 0.15 -9.96 -43.36
N VAL A 264 -0.39 -9.21 -44.33
CA VAL A 264 -0.22 -7.76 -44.39
C VAL A 264 -1.03 -7.08 -43.30
N GLY A 265 -2.30 -7.47 -43.11
CA GLY A 265 -3.15 -6.96 -42.04
C GLY A 265 -2.52 -7.19 -40.66
N GLU A 266 -2.11 -8.41 -40.35
CA GLU A 266 -1.45 -8.76 -39.08
C GLU A 266 -0.20 -7.90 -38.83
N ARG A 267 0.66 -7.75 -39.82
CA ARG A 267 1.89 -6.95 -39.70
C ARG A 267 1.62 -5.46 -39.49
N LEU A 268 0.52 -4.94 -40.04
CA LEU A 268 0.11 -3.54 -39.88
C LEU A 268 -0.70 -3.31 -38.60
N GLY A 269 -1.00 -4.37 -37.82
CA GLY A 269 -1.85 -4.28 -36.63
C GLY A 269 -3.32 -4.04 -36.97
N ILE A 270 -3.78 -4.52 -38.13
CA ILE A 270 -5.17 -4.46 -38.57
C ILE A 270 -5.87 -5.75 -38.13
N GLU A 271 -6.93 -5.60 -37.35
CA GLU A 271 -7.78 -6.69 -36.92
C GLU A 271 -8.73 -7.07 -38.06
N MET A 272 -8.77 -8.34 -38.42
CA MET A 272 -9.50 -8.82 -39.59
C MET A 272 -10.59 -9.79 -39.17
N TYR A 273 -11.82 -9.51 -39.61
CA TYR A 273 -12.98 -10.35 -39.36
C TYR A 273 -13.51 -10.90 -40.70
N PRO A 274 -13.06 -12.10 -41.13
CA PRO A 274 -13.57 -12.77 -42.32
C PRO A 274 -15.01 -13.27 -42.10
N ASP A 275 -15.70 -13.71 -43.18
CA ASP A 275 -16.93 -14.49 -43.02
C ASP A 275 -16.61 -15.74 -42.20
N SER A 276 -17.12 -15.78 -40.98
CA SER A 276 -16.96 -16.92 -40.09
C SER A 276 -18.34 -17.27 -39.54
N PRO A 277 -18.82 -18.50 -39.77
CA PRO A 277 -20.10 -18.95 -39.20
C PRO A 277 -20.09 -19.07 -37.67
N ASN A 278 -18.95 -18.84 -37.03
CA ASN A 278 -18.80 -18.77 -35.58
C ASN A 278 -17.95 -17.55 -35.22
N VAL A 279 -18.54 -16.55 -34.57
CA VAL A 279 -17.79 -15.49 -33.88
C VAL A 279 -17.47 -16.01 -32.48
N PRO A 280 -16.23 -16.42 -32.16
CA PRO A 280 -15.88 -16.74 -30.78
C PRO A 280 -15.93 -15.45 -29.96
N VAL A 281 -16.92 -15.35 -29.08
CA VAL A 281 -16.99 -14.30 -28.06
C VAL A 281 -15.87 -14.56 -27.06
N THR A 282 -14.71 -13.96 -27.30
CA THR A 282 -13.63 -13.93 -26.32
C THR A 282 -13.94 -12.84 -25.30
N ARG A 283 -14.32 -13.26 -24.08
CA ARG A 283 -14.35 -12.36 -22.93
C ARG A 283 -12.90 -11.93 -22.66
N PRO A 284 -12.60 -10.63 -22.48
CA PRO A 284 -11.26 -10.23 -22.07
C PRO A 284 -10.95 -10.85 -20.69
N GLU A 285 -9.85 -11.59 -20.60
CA GLU A 285 -9.30 -12.02 -19.32
C GLU A 285 -8.87 -10.76 -18.54
N THR A 286 -9.62 -10.44 -17.49
CA THR A 286 -9.22 -9.46 -16.48
C THR A 286 -7.95 -9.96 -15.78
N ARG A 287 -6.83 -9.26 -16.02
CA ARG A 287 -5.68 -9.23 -15.11
C ARG A 287 -5.93 -8.23 -13.98
#